data_AF-A0A962D2Z6-F1
#
_entry.id   AF-A0A962D2Z6-F1
#
_cell.length_a   1.000
_cell.length_b   1.000
_cell.length_c   1.000
_cell.angle_alpha   90.00
_cell.angle_beta   90.00
_cell.angle_gamma   90.00
#
_symmetry.space_group_name_H-M   'P 1'
#
loop_
_entity.id
_entity.type
_entity.pdbx_description
1 polymer ?
#
loop_
_entity_poly.entity_id
_entity_poly.type
_entity_poly.pdbx_seq_one_letter_code
_entity_poly.pdbx_strand_id
1 'polypeptide(L)' 'MANVTLSIDDDVLQRAREAALRERTSVNALVREFLRNYADCRSRRLQALDTLDAVAQMGEGRDVQTWSREELHDR' A
#
# COMPACT_ATOMS: atom_id res chain seq x y z
N MET A 1 16.35 -16.48 -8.58
CA MET A 1 15.18 -16.35 -7.68
C MET A 1 15.69 -16.36 -6.25
N ALA A 2 15.12 -15.54 -5.36
CA ALA A 2 15.43 -15.58 -3.94
C ALA A 2 14.54 -16.62 -3.23
N ASN A 3 15.08 -17.29 -2.22
CA ASN A 3 14.37 -18.29 -1.41
C ASN A 3 14.10 -17.73 -0.01
N VAL A 4 12.95 -18.09 0.55
CA VAL A 4 12.55 -17.75 1.92
C VAL A 4 12.21 -19.03 2.64
N THR A 5 12.77 -19.23 3.84
CA THR A 5 12.43 -20.32 4.74
C THR A 5 11.64 -19.74 5.91
N LEU A 6 10.46 -20.30 6.18
CA LEU A 6 9.56 -19.86 7.24
C LEU A 6 9.20 -21.08 8.10
N SER A 7 9.20 -20.90 9.42
CA SER A 7 8.63 -21.88 10.35
C SER A 7 7.16 -21.53 10.58
N ILE A 8 6.27 -22.50 10.39
CA ILE A 8 4.82 -22.35 10.53
C ILE A 8 4.33 -23.58 11.28
N ASP A 9 3.30 -23.44 12.11
CA ASP A 9 2.66 -24.58 12.74
C ASP A 9 2.15 -25.59 11.70
N ASP A 10 2.40 -26.88 11.96
CA ASP A 10 2.11 -27.97 11.02
C ASP A 10 0.61 -28.08 10.71
N ASP A 11 -0.25 -27.85 11.71
CA ASP A 11 -1.71 -27.90 11.56
C ASP A 11 -2.23 -26.79 10.64
N VAL A 12 -1.61 -25.60 10.72
CA VAL A 12 -1.91 -24.45 9.86
C VAL A 12 -1.46 -24.76 8.44
N LEU A 13 -0.22 -25.26 8.28
CA LEU A 13 0.32 -25.58 6.96
C LEU A 13 -0.50 -26.66 6.25
N GLN A 14 -0.95 -27.68 6.98
CA GLN A 14 -1.78 -28.75 6.43
C GLN A 14 -3.13 -28.21 5.93
N ARG A 15 -3.84 -27.44 6.76
CA ARG A 15 -5.11 -26.82 6.37
C ARG A 15 -4.96 -25.88 5.18
N ALA A 16 -3.87 -25.11 5.13
CA ALA A 16 -3.57 -24.23 4.02
C ALA A 16 -3.31 -25.00 2.71
N ARG A 17 -2.61 -26.15 2.78
CA ARG A 17 -2.41 -27.02 1.61
C ARG A 17 -3.72 -27.61 1.09
N GLU A 18 -4.59 -28.07 1.98
CA GLU A 18 -5.89 -28.61 1.59
C GLU A 18 -6.78 -27.54 0.94
N ALA A 19 -6.79 -26.32 1.48
CA ALA A 19 -7.49 -25.19 0.87
C ALA A 19 -6.92 -24.84 -0.51
N ALA A 20 -5.59 -24.70 -0.60
CA ALA A 20 -4.93 -24.41 -1.87
C ALA A 20 -5.21 -25.47 -2.93
N LEU A 21 -5.25 -26.76 -2.56
CA LEU A 21 -5.56 -27.84 -3.48
C LEU A 21 -6.99 -27.75 -4.03
N ARG A 22 -7.98 -27.43 -3.17
CA ARG A 22 -9.37 -27.20 -3.60
C ARG A 22 -9.47 -26.06 -4.61
N GLU A 23 -8.66 -25.03 -4.44
CA GLU A 23 -8.58 -23.86 -5.32
C GLU A 23 -7.64 -24.06 -6.53
N ARG A 24 -7.09 -25.26 -6.72
CA ARG A 24 -6.11 -25.58 -7.78
C ARG A 24 -4.88 -24.66 -7.77
N THR A 25 -4.45 -24.23 -6.59
CA THR A 25 -3.26 -23.42 -6.36
C THR A 25 -2.29 -24.12 -5.39
N SER A 26 -1.22 -23.45 -5.00
CA SER A 26 -0.27 -23.94 -3.98
C SER A 26 -0.03 -22.88 -2.92
N VAL A 27 0.34 -23.32 -1.71
CA VAL A 27 0.73 -22.41 -0.62
C VAL A 27 1.86 -21.48 -1.07
N ASN A 28 2.83 -21.98 -1.84
CA ASN A 28 3.92 -21.15 -2.37
C ASN A 28 3.44 -20.09 -3.36
N ALA A 29 2.45 -20.40 -4.19
CA ALA A 29 1.85 -19.41 -5.10
C ALA A 29 1.11 -18.32 -4.30
N LEU A 30 0.33 -18.71 -3.29
CA LEU A 30 -0.37 -17.78 -2.39
C LEU A 30 0.61 -16.88 -1.63
N VAL A 31 1.67 -17.44 -1.04
CA VAL A 31 2.70 -16.65 -0.34
C VAL A 31 3.39 -15.68 -1.30
N ARG A 32 3.71 -16.12 -2.52
CA ARG A 32 4.34 -15.24 -3.54
C ARG A 32 3.42 -14.09 -3.94
N GLU A 33 2.14 -14.35 -4.11
CA GLU A 33 1.14 -13.34 -4.43
C GLU A 33 0.93 -12.36 -3.27
N PHE A 34 0.81 -12.88 -2.05
CA PHE A 34 0.72 -12.07 -0.84
C PHE A 34 1.92 -11.14 -0.69
N LEU A 35 3.15 -11.65 -0.85
CA LEU A 35 4.36 -10.83 -0.75
C LEU A 35 4.44 -9.76 -1.84
N ARG A 36 3.99 -10.07 -3.07
CA ARG A 36 3.89 -9.07 -4.14
C ARG A 36 2.90 -7.97 -3.77
N ASN A 37 1.68 -8.33 -3.39
CA ASN A 37 0.66 -7.36 -3.02
C ASN A 37 1.08 -6.53 -1.80
N TYR A 38 1.75 -7.14 -0.83
CA TYR A 38 2.29 -6.46 0.34
C TYR A 38 3.35 -5.42 -0.03
N ALA A 39 4.29 -5.79 -0.91
CA ALA A 39 5.32 -4.89 -1.41
C ALA A 39 4.72 -3.76 -2.27
N ASP A 40 3.77 -4.08 -3.15
CA ASP A 40 3.14 -3.12 -4.05
C ASP A 40 2.28 -2.10 -3.30
N CYS A 41 1.51 -2.53 -2.29
CA CYS A 41 0.75 -1.61 -1.44
C CYS A 41 1.66 -0.62 -0.71
N ARG A 42 2.81 -1.10 -0.20
CA ARG A 42 3.81 -0.25 0.44
C ARG A 42 4.44 0.71 -0.56
N SER A 43 4.76 0.24 -1.76
CA SER A 43 5.30 1.07 -2.85
C SER A 43 4.31 2.15 -3.27
N ARG A 44 3.05 1.80 -3.52
CA ARG A 44 1.99 2.77 -3.86
C ARG A 44 1.79 3.83 -2.77
N ARG A 45 1.81 3.42 -1.50
CA ARG A 45 1.71 4.37 -0.38
C ARG A 45 2.88 5.35 -0.37
N LEU A 46 4.10 4.86 -0.57
CA LEU A 46 5.29 5.71 -0.62
C LEU A 46 5.25 6.63 -1.84
N GLN A 47 4.89 6.12 -3.01
CA GLN A 47 4.70 6.93 -4.22
C GLN A 47 3.64 8.01 -4.03
N ALA A 48 2.52 7.71 -3.36
CA ALA A 48 1.50 8.71 -3.07
C ALA A 48 2.02 9.83 -2.16
N LEU A 49 2.87 9.50 -1.18
CA LEU A 49 3.54 10.49 -0.32
C LEU A 49 4.56 11.30 -1.12
N ASP A 50 5.39 10.67 -1.95
CA ASP A 50 6.34 11.38 -2.82
C ASP A 50 5.61 12.33 -3.79
N THR A 51 4.45 11.92 -4.30
CA THR A 51 3.63 12.76 -5.18
C THR A 51 3.05 13.94 -4.42
N LEU A 52 2.59 13.72 -3.17
CA LEU A 52 2.10 14.78 -2.29
C LEU A 52 3.22 15.79 -1.97
N ASP A 53 4.41 15.32 -1.63
CA ASP A 53 5.58 16.16 -1.36
C ASP A 53 6.00 16.95 -2.60
N ALA A 54 5.96 16.32 -3.79
CA ALA A 54 6.23 17.01 -5.05
C ALA A 54 5.20 18.12 -5.33
N VAL A 55 3.91 17.86 -5.07
CA VAL A 55 2.86 18.89 -5.19
C VAL A 55 3.06 20.01 -4.17
N ALA A 56 3.42 19.69 -2.94
CA ALA A 56 3.69 20.68 -1.89
C ALA A 56 4.91 21.55 -2.24
N GLN A 57 5.94 20.98 -2.88
CA GLN A 57 7.13 21.72 -3.33
C GLN A 57 6.86 22.59 -4.57
N MET A 58 5.97 22.14 -5.46
CA MET A 58 5.54 22.93 -6.63
C MET A 58 4.53 24.02 -6.27
N GLY A 59 3.81 23.84 -5.17
CA GLY A 59 2.98 24.87 -4.58
C GLY A 59 3.86 25.96 -3.97
N GLU A 60 4.18 26.99 -4.76
CA GLU A 60 4.53 28.28 -4.18
C GLU A 60 3.34 28.68 -3.32
N GLY A 61 3.52 28.65 -1.99
CA GLY A 61 2.53 29.12 -1.04
C GLY A 61 2.19 30.54 -1.42
N ARG A 62 1.07 30.72 -2.12
CA ARG A 62 0.57 32.05 -2.47
C ARG A 62 0.42 32.79 -1.16
N ASP A 63 0.93 34.02 -1.14
CA ASP A 63 0.99 34.93 0.01
C ASP A 63 -0.11 34.65 1.03
N VAL A 64 0.26 34.73 2.31
CA VAL A 64 -0.67 34.72 3.45
C VAL A 64 -1.60 35.94 3.33
N GLN A 65 -2.52 35.88 2.39
CA GLN A 65 -3.60 36.84 2.27
C GLN A 65 -4.64 36.36 3.27
N THR A 66 -4.49 36.86 4.50
CA THR A 66 -5.49 36.74 5.54
C THR A 66 -6.77 37.42 5.06
N TRP A 67 -7.67 36.65 4.46
CA TRP A 67 -9.00 37.14 4.13
C TRP A 67 -9.76 37.42 5.42
N SER A 68 -10.29 38.64 5.52
CA SER A 68 -11.32 38.91 6.52
C SER A 68 -12.65 38.33 6.05
N ARG A 69 -13.50 37.92 7.00
CA ARG A 69 -14.81 37.33 6.69
C ARG A 69 -15.71 38.26 5.86
N GLU A 70 -15.52 39.57 5.98
CA GLU A 70 -16.25 40.60 5.25
C GLU A 70 -15.89 40.64 3.76
N GLU A 71 -14.61 40.43 3.41
CA GLU A 71 -14.13 40.40 2.02
C GLU A 71 -14.61 39.17 1.24
N LEU A 72 -14.91 38.07 1.92
CA LEU A 72 -15.33 36.81 1.28
C LEU A 72 -16.82 36.77 0.90
N HIS A 73 -17.63 37.65 1.49
CA HIS A 73 -19.09 37.63 1.31
C HIS A 73 -19.59 38.60 0.24
N ASP A 74 -18.70 39.33 -0.45
CA ASP A 74 -19.11 40.41 -1.34
C ASP A 74 -19.27 40.02 -2.82
N ARG A 75 -18.97 38.77 -3.25
CA ARG A 75 -19.30 38.25 -4.59
C ARG A 75 -19.53 36.74 -4.65
#